data_AF-A0A8S4RAP6-F1
#
_entry.id   AF-A0A8S4RAP6-F1
#
_cell.length_a   1.000
_cell.length_b   1.000
_cell.length_c   1.000
_cell.angle_alpha   90.00
_cell.angle_beta   90.00
_cell.angle_gamma   90.00
#
_symmetry.space_group_name_H-M   'P 1'
#
loop_
_entity.id
_entity.type
_entity.pdbx_description
1 polymer ?
#
loop_
_entity_poly.entity_id
_entity_poly.type
_entity_poly.pdbx_seq_one_letter_code
_entity_poly.pdbx_strand_id
1 'polypeptide(L)'
;MPALKLCDTDYVSRFKLDYPVVYIHPGVRESYQPMYCLSPPSVNKAVTVVCDWAAPPQVQFTLGDDYMHVMRQDPTGRYQGNAIITTYQLCGHNISHVDTFENKPAITPRMT
;
A
#
# COMPACT_ATOMS: atom_id res chain seq x y z
N MET A 1 -8.56 -0.57 32.55
CA MET A 1 -7.73 -1.20 31.49
C MET A 1 -7.38 -0.11 30.49
N PRO A 2 -6.17 0.46 30.48
CA PRO A 2 -5.83 1.48 29.49
C PRO A 2 -5.48 0.81 28.16
N ALA A 3 -6.18 1.19 27.10
CA ALA A 3 -5.88 0.78 25.75
C ALA A 3 -4.64 1.54 25.26
N LEU A 4 -3.56 0.81 24.96
CA LEU A 4 -2.47 1.32 24.14
C LEU A 4 -2.99 1.57 22.72
N LYS A 5 -2.92 2.80 22.25
CA LYS A 5 -3.05 3.12 20.83
C LYS A 5 -2.14 4.30 20.49
N LEU A 6 -1.65 4.28 19.24
CA LEU A 6 -1.02 5.38 18.49
C LEU A 6 0.51 5.55 18.54
N CYS A 7 1.28 4.47 18.27
CA CYS A 7 2.58 4.65 17.58
C CYS A 7 2.54 4.11 16.14
N ASP A 8 1.76 3.06 15.87
CA ASP A 8 1.66 2.48 14.51
C ASP A 8 0.95 3.39 13.49
N THR A 9 0.05 4.25 13.96
CA THR A 9 -0.84 5.01 13.07
C THR A 9 -0.14 6.22 12.45
N ASP A 10 0.78 6.84 13.19
CA ASP A 10 1.54 7.99 12.70
C ASP A 10 2.60 7.59 11.66
N TYR A 11 3.27 6.45 11.85
CA TYR A 11 4.24 5.92 10.89
C TYR A 11 3.56 5.57 9.56
N VAL A 12 2.42 4.86 9.61
CA VAL A 12 1.66 4.51 8.40
C VAL A 12 1.15 5.76 7.68
N SER A 13 0.78 6.83 8.40
CA SER A 13 0.23 8.05 7.76
C SER A 13 1.24 8.85 6.93
N ARG A 14 2.52 8.91 7.36
CA ARG A 14 3.54 9.73 6.68
C ARG A 14 4.11 9.08 5.42
N PHE A 15 4.03 7.76 5.34
CA PHE A 15 4.61 6.96 4.25
C PHE A 15 3.57 6.27 3.39
N LYS A 16 2.28 6.52 3.66
CA LYS A 16 1.16 6.08 2.84
C LYS A 16 0.92 7.07 1.71
N LEU A 17 1.19 6.61 0.50
CA LEU A 17 0.86 7.32 -0.73
C LEU A 17 -0.40 6.73 -1.31
N ASP A 18 -1.48 7.49 -1.17
CA ASP A 18 -2.75 7.21 -1.82
C ASP A 18 -2.66 7.68 -3.28
N TYR A 19 -3.02 6.78 -4.19
CA TYR A 19 -3.07 7.07 -5.62
C TYR A 19 -4.47 7.55 -6.03
N PRO A 20 -4.59 8.29 -7.15
CA PRO A 20 -5.88 8.67 -7.70
C PRO A 20 -6.79 7.44 -7.91
N VAL A 21 -8.08 7.61 -7.62
CA VAL A 21 -9.08 6.55 -7.85
C VAL A 21 -9.20 6.30 -9.35
N VAL A 22 -9.12 5.03 -9.74
CA VAL A 22 -9.26 4.63 -11.14
C VAL A 22 -10.60 3.95 -11.36
N TYR A 23 -11.27 4.32 -12.45
CA TYR A 23 -12.57 3.76 -12.83
C TYR A 23 -12.41 2.88 -14.06
N ILE A 24 -12.92 1.66 -13.99
CA ILE A 24 -13.06 0.78 -15.15
C ILE A 24 -14.52 0.81 -15.58
N HIS A 25 -14.79 1.40 -16.74
CA HIS A 25 -16.14 1.52 -17.30
C HIS A 25 -16.73 0.17 -17.72
N PRO A 26 -18.05 0.06 -17.90
CA PRO A 26 -18.69 -1.18 -18.34
C PRO A 26 -18.13 -1.63 -19.69
N GLY A 27 -17.95 -2.94 -19.85
CA GLY A 27 -17.35 -3.53 -21.05
C GLY A 27 -15.82 -3.41 -21.14
N VAL A 28 -15.17 -2.60 -20.31
CA VAL A 28 -13.71 -2.51 -20.24
C VAL A 28 -13.18 -3.55 -19.27
N ARG A 29 -12.27 -4.40 -19.76
CA ARG A 29 -11.70 -5.52 -19.01
C ARG A 29 -10.56 -5.13 -18.09
N GLU A 30 -9.72 -4.21 -18.53
CA GLU A 30 -8.44 -3.93 -17.88
C GLU A 30 -8.19 -2.44 -17.70
N SER A 31 -7.31 -2.13 -16.75
CA SER A 31 -6.86 -0.77 -16.49
C SER A 31 -5.42 -0.76 -16.02
N TYR A 32 -4.71 0.30 -16.38
CA TYR A 32 -3.33 0.56 -15.99
C TYR A 32 -3.28 1.84 -15.17
N GLN A 33 -2.51 1.82 -14.08
CA GLN A 33 -2.31 2.95 -13.20
C GLN A 33 -0.82 3.23 -13.05
N PRO A 34 -0.32 4.43 -13.35
CA PRO A 34 1.07 4.78 -13.12
C PRO A 34 1.39 4.86 -11.62
N MET A 35 2.56 4.36 -11.25
CA MET A 35 3.02 4.23 -9.88
C MET A 35 4.33 5.01 -9.72
N TYR A 36 4.31 6.11 -8.97
CA TYR A 36 5.46 7.01 -8.81
C TYR A 36 6.27 6.74 -7.55
N CYS A 37 5.79 5.90 -6.64
CA CYS A 37 6.51 5.62 -5.41
C CYS A 37 7.70 4.66 -5.55
N LEU A 38 7.96 4.14 -6.76
CA LEU A 38 9.01 3.16 -7.04
C LEU A 38 10.31 3.81 -7.56
N SER A 39 10.34 5.15 -7.66
CA SER A 39 11.49 5.91 -8.14
C SER A 39 11.64 7.22 -7.38
N PRO A 40 12.60 7.39 -6.43
CA PRO A 40 13.56 6.44 -5.86
C PRO A 40 13.18 5.62 -4.57
N PRO A 41 11.93 5.51 -4.08
CA PRO A 41 11.62 4.65 -2.93
C PRO A 41 11.36 3.18 -3.30
N SER A 42 11.68 2.25 -2.39
CA SER A 42 11.23 0.85 -2.49
C SER A 42 9.84 0.68 -1.87
N VAL A 43 8.98 -0.16 -2.43
CA VAL A 43 7.65 -0.40 -1.85
C VAL A 43 7.76 -1.45 -0.75
N ASN A 44 7.40 -1.06 0.47
CA ASN A 44 7.32 -1.98 1.60
C ASN A 44 6.02 -2.79 1.55
N LYS A 45 4.90 -2.12 1.27
CA LYS A 45 3.59 -2.75 1.10
C LYS A 45 2.76 -2.03 0.07
N ALA A 46 2.15 -2.76 -0.87
CA ALA A 46 1.11 -2.23 -1.75
C ALA A 46 -0.23 -2.84 -1.37
N VAL A 47 -1.27 -2.03 -1.36
CA VAL A 47 -2.64 -2.50 -1.17
C VAL A 47 -3.50 -1.88 -2.26
N THR A 48 -4.18 -2.76 -2.99
CA THR A 48 -5.18 -2.39 -3.98
C THR A 48 -6.49 -3.04 -3.62
N VAL A 49 -7.54 -2.23 -3.59
CA VAL A 49 -8.91 -2.66 -3.37
C VAL A 49 -9.67 -2.40 -4.66
N VAL A 50 -10.41 -3.42 -5.12
CA VAL A 50 -11.28 -3.29 -6.27
C VAL A 50 -12.70 -3.62 -5.86
N CYS A 51 -13.59 -2.69 -6.14
CA CYS A 51 -15.01 -2.82 -5.88
C CYS A 51 -15.73 -2.73 -7.22
N ASP A 52 -16.54 -3.73 -7.56
CA ASP A 52 -17.40 -3.69 -8.74
C ASP A 52 -18.86 -3.58 -8.28
N TRP A 53 -19.64 -2.78 -8.99
CA TRP A 53 -21.03 -2.47 -8.61
C TRP A 53 -22.01 -3.61 -8.88
N ALA A 54 -21.72 -4.53 -9.81
CA ALA A 54 -22.66 -5.59 -10.15
C ALA A 54 -22.44 -6.87 -9.34
N ALA A 55 -21.19 -7.22 -9.05
CA ALA A 55 -20.82 -8.45 -8.35
C ALA A 55 -19.43 -8.31 -7.72
N PRO A 56 -19.04 -9.17 -6.76
CA PRO A 56 -17.66 -9.22 -6.28
C PRO A 56 -16.68 -9.42 -7.44
N PRO A 57 -15.74 -8.49 -7.68
CA PRO A 57 -14.86 -8.58 -8.82
C PRO A 57 -13.87 -9.72 -8.63
N GLN A 58 -13.92 -10.69 -9.54
CA GLN A 58 -12.78 -11.57 -9.77
C GLN A 58 -11.79 -10.79 -10.61
N VAL A 59 -10.61 -10.53 -10.07
CA VAL A 59 -9.59 -9.67 -10.69
C VAL A 59 -8.22 -10.29 -10.50
N GLN A 60 -7.37 -10.08 -11.50
CA GLN A 60 -5.95 -10.36 -11.43
C GLN A 60 -5.20 -9.03 -11.34
N PHE A 61 -4.21 -9.01 -10.45
CA PHE A 61 -3.36 -7.85 -10.21
C PHE A 61 -1.93 -8.17 -10.57
N THR A 62 -1.31 -7.27 -11.32
CA THR A 62 0.13 -7.28 -11.57
C THR A 62 0.69 -5.94 -11.13
N LEU A 63 1.63 -5.96 -10.19
CA LEU A 63 2.33 -4.78 -9.71
C LEU A 63 3.73 -4.78 -10.34
N GLY A 64 3.99 -3.83 -11.23
CA GLY A 64 5.32 -3.57 -11.77
C GLY A 64 5.99 -2.38 -11.07
N ASP A 65 7.17 -2.01 -11.57
CA ASP A 65 7.94 -0.89 -11.05
C ASP A 65 7.31 0.47 -11.40
N ASP A 66 6.82 0.67 -12.62
CA ASP A 66 6.27 1.98 -13.04
C ASP A 66 4.74 2.01 -13.10
N TYR A 67 4.10 0.84 -13.09
CA TYR A 67 2.65 0.74 -13.25
C TYR A 67 2.06 -0.46 -12.52
N MET A 68 0.80 -0.31 -12.13
CA MET A 68 -0.07 -1.39 -11.73
C MET A 68 -1.02 -1.73 -12.89
N HIS A 69 -1.24 -3.02 -13.12
CA HIS A 69 -2.23 -3.53 -14.05
C HIS A 69 -3.30 -4.32 -13.29
N VAL A 70 -4.56 -3.99 -13.56
CA VAL A 70 -5.73 -4.67 -13.02
C VAL A 70 -6.54 -5.24 -14.17
N MET A 71 -6.85 -6.52 -14.10
CA MET A 71 -7.60 -7.23 -15.13
C MET A 71 -8.79 -7.95 -14.53
N ARG A 72 -10.01 -7.61 -14.96
CA ARG A 72 -11.23 -8.32 -14.57
C ARG A 72 -11.24 -9.72 -15.21
N GLN A 73 -11.55 -10.71 -14.39
CA GLN A 73 -11.69 -12.12 -14.73
C GLN A 73 -13.16 -12.51 -14.55
N ASP A 74 -13.99 -12.15 -15.52
CA ASP A 74 -15.36 -12.66 -15.56
C ASP A 74 -15.41 -13.84 -16.54
N PRO A 75 -15.74 -15.08 -16.10
CA PRO A 75 -15.84 -16.24 -16.98
C PRO A 75 -16.93 -16.09 -18.05
N THR A 76 -17.92 -15.21 -17.85
CA THR A 76 -18.94 -14.90 -18.85
C THR A 76 -18.50 -13.83 -19.84
N GLY A 77 -17.38 -13.15 -19.57
CA GLY A 77 -16.88 -12.01 -20.33
C GLY A 77 -17.77 -10.76 -20.23
N ARG A 78 -18.74 -10.73 -19.32
CA ARG A 78 -19.73 -9.66 -19.20
C ARG A 78 -19.39 -8.73 -18.03
N TYR A 79 -18.50 -7.77 -18.28
CA TYR A 79 -18.17 -6.70 -17.33
C TYR A 79 -19.32 -5.68 -17.20
N GLN A 80 -20.41 -6.10 -16.57
CA GLN A 80 -21.60 -5.29 -16.33
C GLN A 80 -21.34 -4.42 -15.10
N GLY A 81 -21.39 -3.10 -15.26
CA GLY A 81 -21.13 -2.16 -14.17
C GLY A 81 -19.71 -1.58 -14.17
N ASN A 82 -19.56 -0.49 -13.42
CA ASN A 82 -18.25 0.11 -13.23
C ASN A 82 -17.52 -0.61 -12.10
N ALA A 83 -16.21 -0.74 -12.26
CA ALA A 83 -15.33 -1.08 -11.16
C ALA A 83 -14.55 0.16 -10.72
N ILE A 84 -14.31 0.26 -9.42
CA ILE A 84 -13.52 1.31 -8.78
C ILE A 84 -12.29 0.63 -8.21
N ILE A 85 -11.12 1.16 -8.55
CA ILE A 85 -9.83 0.72 -8.03
C ILE A 85 -9.32 1.83 -7.11
N THR A 86 -9.01 1.45 -5.88
CA THR A 86 -8.29 2.30 -4.94
C THR A 86 -6.99 1.63 -4.55
N THR A 87 -5.90 2.37 -4.66
CA THR A 87 -4.56 1.86 -4.40
C THR A 87 -3.84 2.79 -3.47
N TYR A 88 -3.16 2.21 -2.49
CA TYR A 88 -2.18 2.92 -1.70
C TYR A 88 -0.91 2.07 -1.56
N GLN A 89 0.22 2.76 -1.46
CA GLN A 89 1.50 2.13 -1.15
C GLN A 89 2.08 2.71 0.13
N LEU A 90 2.70 1.83 0.91
CA LEU A 90 3.60 2.17 1.99
C LEU A 90 5.01 2.07 1.43
N CYS A 91 5.67 3.22 1.32
CA CYS A 91 6.98 3.28 0.71
C CYS A 91 8.07 3.35 1.76
N GLY A 92 9.13 2.58 1.53
CA GLY A 92 10.34 2.60 2.33
C GLY A 92 11.08 3.90 2.08
N HIS A 93 11.24 4.69 3.14
CA HIS A 93 12.36 5.60 3.21
C HIS A 93 13.55 4.86 3.78
N ASN A 94 14.74 5.10 3.22
CA ASN A 94 15.99 4.67 3.83
C ASN A 94 16.08 5.35 5.21
N ILE A 95 15.77 4.61 6.28
CA ILE A 95 15.90 5.11 7.65
C ILE A 95 17.40 5.14 7.97
N SER A 96 18.12 6.14 7.46
CA SER A 96 19.49 6.42 7.87
C SER A 96 19.57 7.08 9.26
N HIS A 97 18.55 6.89 10.11
CA HIS A 97 18.45 7.48 11.45
C HIS A 97 17.69 6.57 12.43
N VAL A 98 18.19 5.36 12.72
CA VAL A 98 18.11 4.78 14.07
C VAL A 98 19.39 3.98 14.33
N ASP A 99 20.51 4.70 14.36
CA ASP A 99 21.74 4.24 15.00
C ASP A 99 22.23 5.37 15.92
N THR A 100 21.34 5.86 16.80
CA THR A 100 21.73 6.85 17.82
C THR A 100 20.68 6.98 18.93
N PHE A 101 20.41 5.90 19.68
CA PHE A 101 20.01 6.05 21.08
C PHE A 101 20.86 5.14 21.96
N GLU A 102 21.89 5.78 22.53
CA GLU A 102 22.57 5.45 23.79
C GLU A 102 23.10 4.00 23.96
N ASN A 103 24.29 3.74 23.42
CA ASN A 103 25.30 3.02 24.20
C ASN A 103 25.74 3.91 25.37
N LYS A 104 24.90 4.03 26.41
CA LYS A 104 25.36 4.49 27.72
C LYS A 104 26.12 3.31 28.35
N PRO A 105 27.42 3.44 28.69
CA PRO A 105 28.08 2.39 29.43
C PRO A 105 27.37 2.25 30.78
N ALA A 106 26.88 1.04 31.06
CA ALA A 106 26.29 0.68 32.33
C ALA A 106 27.31 0.94 33.44
N ILE A 107 27.09 1.99 34.23
CA ILE A 107 27.81 2.21 35.49
C ILE A 107 27.41 1.05 36.41
N THR A 108 28.31 0.09 36.59
CA THR A 108 28.15 -0.96 37.60
C THR A 108 28.38 -0.35 38.97
N PRO A 109 27.40 -0.32 39.89
CA PRO A 109 27.69 0.11 41.26
C PRO A 109 28.57 -0.95 41.93
N ARG A 110 29.77 -0.55 42.31
CA ARG A 110 30.68 -1.35 43.13
C ARG A 110 30.07 -1.44 44.53
N MET A 111 29.61 -2.63 44.92
CA MET A 111 29.30 -2.93 46.32
C MET A 111 30.61 -2.82 47.12
N THR A 112 30.62 -1.95 48.12
CA THR A 112 31.50 -2.00 49.29
C THR A 112 30.64 -2.13 50.52
#